data_AF-A0A257EZU7-F1
#
_entry.id   AF-A0A257EZU7-F1
#
_cell.length_a   1.000
_cell.length_b   1.000
_cell.length_c   1.000
_cell.angle_alpha   90.00
_cell.angle_beta   90.00
_cell.angle_gamma   90.00
#
_symmetry.space_group_name_H-M   'P 1'
#
loop_
_entity.id
_entity.type
_entity.pdbx_description
1 polymer ?
#
loop_
_entity_poly.entity_id
_entity_poly.type
_entity_poly.pdbx_seq_one_letter_code
_entity_poly.pdbx_strand_id
1 'polypeptide(L)' 'MSARTATFALPAHLPPLSRALVALALAVARWDDRRRSRHALARLDAHILTDIGLTPDRARDEVEKPFWRD' A
#
# COMPACT_ATOMS: atom_id res chain seq x y z
N MET A 1 -1.55 -8.66 8.67
CA MET A 1 -0.35 -9.32 8.10
C MET A 1 0.40 -8.26 7.33
N SER A 2 1.40 -7.65 7.95
CA SER A 2 2.20 -6.58 7.34
C SER A 2 2.93 -7.16 6.13
N ALA A 3 2.64 -6.66 4.93
CA ALA A 3 3.36 -7.02 3.73
C ALA A 3 4.79 -6.52 3.90
N ARG A 4 5.67 -7.37 4.43
CA ARG A 4 7.11 -7.21 4.26
C ARG A 4 7.30 -7.12 2.76
N THR A 5 7.61 -5.93 2.26
CA THR A 5 8.15 -5.73 0.92
C THR A 5 9.42 -6.54 0.85
N ALA A 6 9.29 -7.81 0.50
CA ALA A 6 10.40 -8.61 0.05
C ALA A 6 10.92 -7.87 -1.17
N THR A 7 12.03 -7.17 -1.01
CA THR A 7 12.81 -6.64 -2.12
C THR A 7 13.26 -7.84 -2.92
N PHE A 8 12.42 -8.28 -3.85
CA PHE A 8 12.73 -9.37 -4.73
C PHE A 8 13.70 -8.80 -5.76
N ALA A 9 15.00 -8.98 -5.52
CA ALA A 9 16.01 -8.69 -6.51
C ALA A 9 15.76 -9.65 -7.69
N LEU A 10 15.15 -9.12 -8.75
CA LEU A 10 14.92 -9.91 -9.95
C LEU A 10 16.28 -10.37 -10.50
N PRO A 11 16.46 -11.66 -10.80
CA PRO A 11 17.71 -12.15 -11.36
C PRO A 11 18.03 -11.40 -12.66
N ALA A 12 19.29 -10.99 -12.81
CA ALA A 12 19.75 -10.07 -13.87
C ALA A 12 19.50 -10.58 -15.31
N HIS A 13 19.20 -11.87 -15.49
CA HIS A 13 19.09 -12.54 -16.78
C HIS A 13 17.63 -12.72 -17.28
N LEU A 14 16.64 -12.07 -16.66
CA LEU A 14 15.28 -12.11 -17.18
C LEU A 14 15.15 -11.26 -18.47
N PRO A 15 14.45 -11.78 -19.50
CA PRO A 15 14.09 -10.99 -20.67
C PRO A 15 13.43 -9.66 -20.25
N PRO A 16 13.68 -8.55 -20.96
CA PRO A 16 13.21 -7.22 -20.56
C PRO A 16 11.69 -7.16 -20.39
N LEU A 17 10.92 -7.89 -21.21
CA LEU A 17 9.48 -8.01 -21.08
C LEU A 17 9.06 -8.65 -19.75
N SER A 18 9.69 -9.76 -19.37
CA SER A 18 9.41 -10.44 -18.10
C SER A 18 9.69 -9.53 -16.91
N ARG A 19 10.77 -8.75 -16.95
CA ARG A 19 11.08 -7.76 -15.90
C ARG A 19 10.01 -6.67 -15.81
N ALA A 20 9.54 -6.16 -16.95
CA ALA A 20 8.48 -5.17 -17.00
C ALA A 20 7.16 -5.71 -16.43
N LEU A 21 6.80 -6.95 -16.77
CA LEU A 21 5.61 -7.62 -16.24
C LEU A 21 5.69 -7.82 -14.73
N VAL A 22 6.85 -8.23 -14.20
CA VAL A 22 7.01 -8.36 -12.74
C VAL A 22 6.97 -6.99 -12.05
N ALA A 23 7.61 -5.97 -12.61
CA ALA A 23 7.54 -4.62 -12.06
C ALA A 23 6.09 -4.08 -12.03
N LEU A 24 5.32 -4.34 -13.08
CA LEU A 24 3.90 -4.01 -13.15
C LEU A 24 3.09 -4.78 -12.09
N ALA A 25 3.31 -6.10 -11.97
CA ALA A 25 2.65 -6.92 -10.96
C ALA A 25 2.94 -6.42 -9.54
N LEU A 26 4.18 -6.03 -9.24
CA LEU A 26 4.56 -5.44 -7.96
C LEU A 26 3.95 -4.05 -7.75
N ALA A 27 3.80 -3.25 -8.79
CA ALA A 27 3.10 -1.96 -8.71
C ALA A 27 1.61 -2.16 -8.40
N VAL A 28 0.95 -3.09 -9.09
CA VAL A 28 -0.46 -3.44 -8.85
C VAL A 28 -0.65 -4.01 -7.44
N ALA A 29 0.23 -4.91 -6.99
CA ALA A 29 0.16 -5.46 -5.63
C ALA A 29 0.28 -4.36 -4.56
N ARG A 30 1.19 -3.39 -4.74
CA ARG A 30 1.30 -2.22 -3.84
C ARG A 30 0.04 -1.37 -3.86
N TRP A 31 -0.57 -1.16 -5.03
CA TRP A 31 -1.82 -0.40 -5.13
C TRP A 31 -2.98 -1.11 -4.43
N ASP A 32 -3.08 -2.44 -4.56
CA ASP A 32 -4.11 -3.23 -3.85
C ASP A 32 -3.91 -3.15 -2.33
N ASP A 33 -2.67 -3.29 -1.85
CA ASP A 33 -2.35 -3.19 -0.42
C ASP A 33 -2.68 -1.81 0.16
N ARG A 34 -2.34 -0.72 -0.56
CA ARG A 34 -2.72 0.65 -0.18
C ARG A 34 -4.23 0.82 -0.14
N ARG A 35 -4.95 0.32 -1.15
CA ARG A 35 -6.41 0.41 -1.21
C ARG A 35 -7.05 -0.31 -0.02
N ARG A 36 -6.59 -1.52 0.31
CA ARG A 36 -7.07 -2.29 1.46
C ARG A 36 -6.77 -1.58 2.78
N SER A 37 -5.56 -1.04 2.93
CA SER A 37 -5.13 -0.33 4.13
C SER A 37 -5.96 0.93 4.37
N ARG A 38 -6.21 1.74 3.34
CA ARG A 38 -7.07 2.92 3.43
C ARG A 38 -8.52 2.57 3.73
N HIS A 39 -9.04 1.50 3.11
CA HIS A 39 -10.39 1.03 3.43
C HIS A 39 -10.49 0.51 4.86
N ALA A 40 -9.46 -0.14 5.39
CA ALA A 40 -9.41 -0.54 6.80
C ALA A 40 -9.34 0.68 7.72
N LEU A 41 -8.49 1.67 7.40
CA LEU A 41 -8.35 2.92 8.13
C LEU A 41 -9.67 3.70 8.20
N ALA A 42 -10.40 3.79 7.08
CA ALA A 42 -11.70 4.44 6.99
C ALA A 42 -12.79 3.79 7.87
N ARG A 43 -12.59 2.54 8.28
CA ARG A 43 -13.51 1.78 9.13
C ARG A 43 -13.18 1.83 10.61
N LEU A 44 -12.05 2.44 11.00
CA LEU A 44 -11.67 2.53 12.41
C LEU A 44 -12.45 3.64 13.11
N ASP A 45 -12.91 3.35 14.33
CA ASP A 45 -13.55 4.34 15.19
C ASP A 45 -12.53 5.36 15.70
N ALA A 46 -13.01 6.57 16.01
CA ALA A 46 -12.16 7.68 16.45
C ALA A 46 -11.31 7.35 17.70
N HIS A 47 -11.80 6.50 18.60
CA HIS A 47 -11.05 6.07 19.77
C HIS A 47 -9.85 5.19 19.38
N ILE A 48 -10.01 4.26 18.42
CA ILE A 48 -8.92 3.40 17.93
C ILE A 48 -7.89 4.24 17.18
N LEU A 49 -8.33 5.21 16.37
CA LEU A 49 -7.44 6.16 15.73
C LEU A 49 -6.58 6.90 16.76
N THR A 50 -7.20 7.38 17.84
CA THR A 50 -6.51 8.08 18.93
C THR A 50 -5.51 7.17 19.66
N ASP A 51 -5.88 5.91 19.90
CA ASP A 51 -5.03 4.91 20.56
C ASP A 51 -3.74 4.62 19.76
N ILE A 52 -3.84 4.57 18.42
CA ILE A 52 -2.67 4.44 17.54
C ILE A 52 -1.96 5.78 17.25
N GLY A 53 -2.37 6.87 17.92
CA GLY A 53 -1.76 8.20 17.79
C GLY A 53 -2.12 8.95 16.51
N LEU A 54 -3.21 8.59 15.83
CA LEU A 54 -3.69 9.25 14.62
C LEU A 54 -4.93 10.10 14.92
N THR A 55 -4.96 11.34 14.43
CA THR A 55 -6.17 12.16 14.52
C THR A 55 -7.19 11.78 13.44
N PRO A 56 -8.50 11.95 13.66
CA PRO A 56 -9.52 11.68 12.65
C PRO A 56 -9.30 12.42 11.32
N ASP A 57 -8.81 13.66 11.38
CA ASP A 57 -8.54 14.45 10.18
C ASP A 57 -7.36 13.89 9.39
N ARG A 58 -6.27 13.48 10.07
CA ARG A 58 -5.14 12.81 9.43
C ARG A 58 -5.54 11.47 8.82
N ALA A 59 -6.45 10.75 9.47
CA ALA A 59 -7.00 9.51 8.92
C ALA A 59 -7.81 9.78 7.65
N ARG A 60 -8.63 10.83 7.60
CA ARG A 60 -9.35 11.25 6.38
C ARG A 60 -8.40 11.64 5.26
N ASP A 61 -7.40 12.48 5.56
CA ASP A 61 -6.40 12.89 4.58
C ASP A 61 -5.72 11.67 3.94
N GLU A 62 -5.38 10.65 4.74
CA GLU A 62 -4.77 9.41 4.25
C GLU A 62 -5.74 8.57 3.41
N VAL A 63 -7.01 8.48 3.81
CA VAL A 63 -8.05 7.73 3.07
C VAL A 63 -8.33 8.37 1.70
N GLU A 64 -8.29 9.70 1.61
CA GLU A 64 -8.54 10.45 0.37
C GLU A 64 -7.37 10.39 -0.62
N LYS A 65 -6.19 9.92 -0.21
CA LYS A 65 -5.04 9.80 -1.11
C LYS A 65 -5.35 8.86 -2.28
N PRO A 66 -4.99 9.26 -3.52
CA PRO A 66 -5.05 8.37 -4.67
C PRO A 66 -4.22 7.09 -4.45
N PHE A 67 -4.69 5.93 -4.95
CA PHE A 67 -4.04 4.63 -4.72
C PHE A 67 -2.58 4.56 -5.21
N TRP A 68 -2.21 5.41 -6.17
CA TRP A 68 -0.86 5.47 -6.73
C TRP A 68 0.10 6.36 -5.96
N ARG A 69 -0.39 7.18 -5.02
CA ARG A 69 0.39 8.14 -4.24
C ARG A 69 0.64 7.60 -2.83
N ASP A 70 1.87 7.80 -2.35
CA ASP A 70 2.27 7.62 -0.96
C ASP A 70 1.93 8.86 -0.12
#